data_AF-A0A8S0U278-F1
#
_entry.id   AF-A0A8S0U278-F1
#
_cell.length_a   1.000
_cell.length_b   1.000
_cell.length_c   1.000
_cell.angle_alpha   90.00
_cell.angle_beta   90.00
_cell.angle_gamma   90.00
#
_symmetry.space_group_name_H-M   'P 1'
#
loop_
_entity.id
_entity.type
_entity.pdbx_description
1 polymer ?
#
loop_
_entity_poly.entity_id
_entity_poly.type
_entity_poly.pdbx_seq_one_letter_code
_entity_poly.pdbx_strand_id
1 'polypeptide(L)'
;MLIISRVVATAITYMRRVYVRRSMTEYDPRLVAPTCLYLASKAEESTVQARLLVFYIKKLYTDEKYWFEIKEILEMEMKILEALKYYLVVFHPYRAVSQLLQDAGMNDATQLTWGLVNDTYKMDLILIHPPHLIALACLYIASVQKDKENTAWFEELRVDMNVVKNIAMEILDFYDSHKLITEDRVNAAMSKLAK
;
A
#
# COMPACT_ATOMS: atom_id res chain seq x y z
N MET A 1 9.06 6.67 13.27
CA MET A 1 7.95 6.16 12.43
C MET A 1 8.49 4.98 11.65
N LEU A 2 7.94 3.77 11.83
CA LEU A 2 8.44 2.59 11.14
C LEU A 2 8.03 2.66 9.67
N ILE A 3 9.02 2.52 8.78
CA ILE A 3 8.80 2.29 7.36
C ILE A 3 7.97 0.99 7.23
N ILE A 4 6.88 1.00 6.46
CA ILE A 4 6.18 -0.27 6.21
C ILE A 4 7.15 -1.22 5.51
N SER A 5 7.20 -2.47 5.96
CA SER A 5 8.10 -3.42 5.31
C SER A 5 7.67 -3.61 3.85
N ARG A 6 8.64 -3.91 2.97
CA ARG A 6 8.37 -4.23 1.56
C ARG A 6 7.30 -5.32 1.42
N VAL A 7 7.28 -6.27 2.36
CA VAL A 7 6.26 -7.33 2.48
C VAL A 7 4.85 -6.75 2.65
N VAL A 8 4.66 -5.77 3.55
CA VAL A 8 3.35 -5.14 3.78
C VAL A 8 2.89 -4.36 2.55
N ALA A 9 3.80 -3.61 1.93
CA ALA A 9 3.51 -2.88 0.68
C ALA A 9 3.07 -3.83 -0.45
N THR A 10 3.75 -4.97 -0.61
CA THR A 10 3.39 -6.02 -1.58
C THR A 10 2.02 -6.64 -1.24
N ALA A 11 1.76 -6.92 0.03
CA ALA A 11 0.47 -7.46 0.48
C ALA A 11 -0.71 -6.51 0.18
N ILE A 12 -0.57 -5.22 0.47
CA ILE A 12 -1.57 -4.21 0.15
C ILE A 12 -1.80 -4.15 -1.36
N THR A 13 -0.73 -4.17 -2.15
CA THR A 13 -0.82 -4.15 -3.61
C THR A 13 -1.55 -5.38 -4.16
N TYR A 14 -1.29 -6.57 -3.61
CA TYR A 14 -2.01 -7.79 -3.97
C TYR A 14 -3.50 -7.66 -3.65
N MET A 15 -3.84 -7.23 -2.43
CA MET A 15 -5.24 -7.07 -2.00
C MET A 15 -5.98 -6.11 -2.92
N ARG A 16 -5.38 -4.96 -3.27
CA ARG A 16 -5.94 -4.01 -4.23
C ARG A 16 -6.15 -4.65 -5.61
N ARG A 17 -5.14 -5.34 -6.15
CA ARG A 17 -5.25 -6.03 -7.46
C ARG A 17 -6.32 -7.12 -7.47
N VAL A 18 -6.52 -7.84 -6.36
CA VAL A 18 -7.57 -8.85 -6.22
C VAL A 18 -8.95 -8.20 -6.31
N TYR A 19 -9.18 -7.10 -5.58
CA TYR A 19 -10.49 -6.44 -5.54
C TYR A 19 -10.82 -5.59 -6.77
N VAL A 20 -9.86 -5.38 -7.68
CA VAL A 20 -10.16 -4.90 -9.04
C VAL A 20 -10.86 -5.99 -9.88
N ARG A 21 -10.72 -7.27 -9.51
CA ARG A 21 -11.22 -8.43 -10.30
C ARG A 21 -12.27 -9.28 -9.60
N ARG A 22 -12.32 -9.23 -8.27
CA ARG A 22 -13.19 -10.06 -7.43
C ARG A 22 -13.99 -9.18 -6.49
N SER A 23 -15.20 -9.61 -6.17
CA SER A 23 -16.06 -8.91 -5.20
C SER A 23 -15.62 -9.19 -3.77
N MET A 24 -15.73 -8.19 -2.88
CA MET A 24 -15.55 -8.36 -1.42
C MET A 24 -16.59 -9.29 -0.78
N THR A 25 -17.70 -9.58 -1.47
CA THR A 25 -18.69 -10.58 -1.03
C THR A 25 -18.31 -12.01 -1.39
N GLU A 26 -17.51 -12.20 -2.44
CA GLU A 26 -17.00 -13.53 -2.83
C GLU A 26 -15.71 -13.86 -2.08
N TYR A 27 -14.88 -12.85 -1.86
CA TYR A 27 -13.57 -12.95 -1.23
C TYR A 27 -13.61 -12.07 0.03
N ASP A 28 -13.79 -12.68 1.21
CA ASP A 28 -13.90 -11.92 2.47
C ASP A 28 -12.58 -11.16 2.74
N PRO A 29 -12.61 -9.82 2.88
CA PRO A 29 -11.43 -9.01 3.22
C PRO A 29 -10.68 -9.47 4.46
N ARG A 30 -11.37 -10.07 5.43
CA ARG A 30 -10.77 -10.58 6.68
C ARG A 30 -9.89 -11.80 6.46
N LEU A 31 -10.18 -12.61 5.44
CA LEU A 31 -9.35 -13.75 5.04
C LEU A 31 -8.33 -13.35 3.96
N VAL A 32 -8.71 -12.48 3.02
CA VAL A 32 -7.81 -12.02 1.95
C VAL A 32 -6.63 -11.24 2.50
N ALA A 33 -6.84 -10.30 3.43
CA ALA A 33 -5.76 -9.47 3.97
C ALA A 33 -4.59 -10.29 4.57
N PRO A 34 -4.83 -11.23 5.51
CA PRO A 34 -3.75 -12.07 6.02
C PRO A 34 -3.18 -13.01 4.95
N THR A 35 -4.00 -13.52 4.03
CA THR A 35 -3.50 -14.40 2.96
C THR A 35 -2.60 -13.66 1.97
N CYS A 36 -2.92 -12.41 1.62
CA CYS A 36 -2.04 -11.54 0.84
C CYS A 36 -0.71 -11.29 1.57
N LEU A 37 -0.74 -11.11 2.90
CA LEU A 37 0.47 -10.96 3.71
C LEU A 37 1.32 -12.24 3.70
N TYR A 38 0.70 -13.41 3.83
CA TYR A 38 1.37 -14.70 3.71
C TYR A 38 2.04 -14.87 2.34
N LEU A 39 1.29 -14.66 1.26
CA LEU A 39 1.81 -14.77 -0.10
C LEU A 39 2.93 -13.78 -0.39
N ALA A 40 2.77 -12.52 0.03
CA ALA A 40 3.80 -11.49 -0.10
C ALA A 40 5.07 -11.86 0.67
N SER A 41 4.97 -12.46 1.86
CA SER A 41 6.15 -12.90 2.62
C SER A 41 6.96 -13.95 1.87
N LYS A 42 6.30 -14.82 1.09
CA LYS A 42 6.97 -15.80 0.22
C LYS A 42 7.60 -15.14 -1.00
N ALA A 43 6.87 -14.25 -1.68
CA ALA A 43 7.35 -13.55 -2.86
C ALA A 43 8.54 -12.61 -2.57
N GLU A 44 8.61 -12.07 -1.35
CA GLU A 44 9.66 -11.16 -0.89
C GLU A 44 10.79 -11.86 -0.13
N GLU A 45 10.83 -13.20 -0.13
CA GLU A 45 11.85 -14.03 0.53
C GLU A 45 12.01 -13.78 2.04
N SER A 46 10.95 -13.28 2.68
CA SER A 46 10.87 -13.01 4.12
C SER A 46 9.93 -14.02 4.79
N THR A 47 10.08 -15.31 4.45
CA THR A 47 9.05 -16.35 4.67
C THR A 47 8.50 -16.37 6.09
N VAL A 48 7.20 -16.12 6.23
CA VAL A 48 6.47 -16.26 7.50
C VAL A 48 5.71 -17.59 7.51
N GLN A 49 5.77 -18.33 8.61
CA GLN A 49 5.00 -19.57 8.76
C GLN A 49 3.49 -19.29 8.89
N ALA A 50 2.65 -20.01 8.16
CA ALA A 50 1.19 -19.84 8.20
C ALA A 50 0.60 -20.03 9.62
N ARG A 51 1.21 -20.88 10.45
CA ARG A 51 0.83 -21.06 11.87
C ARG A 51 0.91 -19.77 12.67
N LEU A 52 1.94 -18.97 12.42
CA LEU A 52 2.14 -17.70 13.12
C LEU A 52 1.07 -16.68 12.72
N LEU A 53 0.69 -16.67 11.44
CA LEU A 53 -0.37 -15.82 10.93
C LEU A 53 -1.73 -16.16 11.57
N VAL A 54 -2.11 -17.44 11.63
CA VAL A 54 -3.33 -17.88 12.31
C VAL A 54 -3.33 -17.47 13.78
N PHE A 55 -2.19 -17.63 14.47
CA PHE A 55 -2.05 -17.21 15.87
C PHE A 55 -2.32 -15.71 16.05
N TYR A 56 -1.75 -14.86 15.19
CA TYR A 56 -1.97 -13.42 15.27
C TYR A 56 -3.38 -13.01 14.87
N ILE A 57 -4.00 -13.64 13.86
CA ILE A 57 -5.41 -13.40 13.51
C ILE A 57 -6.28 -13.67 14.72
N LYS A 58 -6.12 -14.84 15.36
CA LYS A 58 -6.86 -15.25 16.57
C LYS A 58 -6.67 -14.33 17.77
N LYS A 59 -5.57 -13.58 17.80
CA LYS A 59 -5.30 -12.57 18.83
C LYS A 59 -5.91 -11.20 18.48
N LEU A 60 -6.06 -10.89 17.19
CA LEU A 60 -6.49 -9.58 16.71
C LEU A 60 -8.00 -9.41 16.72
N TYR A 61 -8.76 -10.41 16.28
CA TYR A 61 -10.21 -10.37 16.46
C TYR A 61 -10.59 -10.98 17.82
N THR A 62 -11.84 -10.87 18.23
CA THR A 62 -12.34 -11.54 19.45
C THR A 62 -13.49 -12.47 19.13
N ASP A 63 -14.12 -12.27 17.98
CA ASP A 63 -15.22 -13.06 17.45
C ASP A 63 -14.69 -14.31 16.75
N GLU A 64 -15.14 -15.47 17.23
CA GLU A 64 -14.78 -16.78 16.70
C GLU A 64 -15.15 -16.95 15.22
N LYS A 65 -16.13 -16.18 14.72
CA LYS A 65 -16.52 -16.19 13.30
C LYS A 65 -15.37 -15.87 12.35
N TYR A 66 -14.35 -15.15 12.82
CA TYR A 66 -13.22 -14.75 11.99
C TYR A 66 -11.98 -15.61 12.21
N TRP A 67 -12.11 -16.72 12.96
CA TRP A 67 -11.03 -17.67 13.29
C TRP A 67 -10.74 -18.61 12.14
N PHE A 68 -9.99 -18.10 11.18
CA PHE A 68 -9.55 -18.88 10.04
C PHE A 68 -8.51 -19.93 10.43
N GLU A 69 -8.66 -21.12 9.85
CA GLU A 69 -7.70 -22.20 9.92
C GLU A 69 -6.63 -22.08 8.83
N ILE A 70 -5.54 -22.82 9.00
CA ILE A 70 -4.46 -22.87 8.00
C ILE A 70 -4.99 -23.34 6.64
N LYS A 71 -5.92 -24.30 6.64
CA LYS A 71 -6.54 -24.83 5.43
C LYS A 71 -7.21 -23.73 4.60
N GLU A 72 -7.95 -22.84 5.25
CA GLU A 72 -8.66 -21.73 4.60
C GLU A 72 -7.69 -20.70 4.01
N ILE A 73 -6.57 -20.42 4.71
CA ILE A 73 -5.51 -19.55 4.20
C ILE A 73 -4.87 -20.15 2.94
N LEU A 74 -4.58 -21.45 2.95
CA LEU A 74 -3.98 -22.13 1.79
C LEU A 74 -4.95 -22.22 0.59
N GLU A 75 -6.25 -22.44 0.83
CA GLU A 75 -7.27 -22.41 -0.22
C GLU A 75 -7.43 -20.99 -0.79
N MET A 76 -7.48 -19.96 0.06
CA MET A 76 -7.55 -18.57 -0.39
C MET A 76 -6.29 -18.14 -1.13
N GLU A 77 -5.12 -18.66 -0.75
CA GLU A 77 -3.86 -18.38 -1.44
C GLU A 77 -3.94 -18.78 -2.92
N MET A 78 -4.45 -19.97 -3.21
CA MET A 78 -4.61 -20.45 -4.58
C MET A 78 -5.57 -19.54 -5.37
N LYS A 79 -6.67 -19.10 -4.74
CA LYS A 79 -7.63 -18.15 -5.33
C LYS A 79 -7.02 -16.77 -5.60
N ILE A 80 -6.16 -16.27 -4.71
CA ILE A 80 -5.45 -15.00 -4.86
C ILE A 80 -4.43 -15.10 -5.99
N LEU A 81 -3.65 -16.19 -6.06
CA LEU A 81 -2.70 -16.43 -7.14
C LEU A 81 -3.36 -16.37 -8.52
N GLU A 82 -4.51 -17.03 -8.67
CA GLU A 82 -5.31 -16.99 -9.89
C GLU A 82 -5.83 -15.57 -10.19
N ALA A 83 -6.39 -14.88 -9.19
CA ALA A 83 -6.88 -13.51 -9.36
C ALA A 83 -5.77 -12.52 -9.72
N LEU A 84 -4.54 -12.75 -9.26
CA LEU A 84 -3.35 -11.98 -9.63
C LEU A 84 -2.76 -12.38 -10.99
N LYS A 85 -3.26 -13.46 -11.62
CA LYS A 85 -2.66 -14.08 -12.81
C LYS A 85 -1.17 -14.39 -12.60
N TYR A 86 -0.79 -14.76 -11.39
CA TYR A 86 0.59 -15.05 -10.99
C TYR A 86 1.59 -13.89 -11.16
N TYR A 87 1.13 -12.64 -11.31
CA TYR A 87 1.99 -11.46 -11.33
C TYR A 87 2.40 -11.05 -9.91
N LEU A 88 3.42 -11.73 -9.37
CA LEU A 88 3.85 -11.58 -7.97
C LEU A 88 4.89 -10.48 -7.76
N VAL A 89 5.69 -10.13 -8.76
CA VAL A 89 6.69 -9.06 -8.61
C VAL A 89 5.99 -7.71 -8.56
N VAL A 90 6.26 -6.93 -7.51
CA VAL A 90 5.74 -5.58 -7.32
C VAL A 90 6.91 -4.60 -7.21
N PHE A 91 6.85 -3.54 -8.00
CA PHE A 91 7.79 -2.43 -7.90
C PHE A 91 7.20 -1.36 -6.99
N HIS A 92 7.99 -0.92 -6.00
CA HIS A 92 7.54 0.02 -4.97
C HIS A 92 8.27 1.37 -5.08
N PRO A 93 7.64 2.50 -4.68
CA PRO A 93 8.26 3.82 -4.79
C PRO A 93 9.54 3.96 -3.93
N TYR A 94 9.64 3.21 -2.83
CA TYR A 94 10.73 3.28 -1.85
C TYR A 94 12.13 3.26 -2.44
N ARG A 95 12.35 2.46 -3.48
CA ARG A 95 13.67 2.32 -4.11
C ARG A 95 14.13 3.63 -4.76
N ALA A 96 13.21 4.38 -5.34
CA ALA A 96 13.53 5.65 -6.03
C ALA A 96 13.72 6.80 -5.03
N VAL A 97 13.01 6.79 -3.91
CA VAL A 97 12.98 7.91 -2.95
C VAL A 97 14.37 8.31 -2.47
N SER A 98 15.19 7.36 -2.01
CA SER A 98 16.52 7.69 -1.48
C SER A 98 17.43 8.32 -2.53
N GLN A 99 17.40 7.80 -3.76
CA GLN A 99 18.22 8.33 -4.85
C GLN A 99 17.74 9.72 -5.29
N LEU A 100 16.42 9.91 -5.43
CA LEU A 100 15.84 11.20 -5.82
C LEU A 100 16.08 12.28 -4.77
N LEU A 101 15.95 11.96 -3.48
CA LEU A 101 16.22 12.92 -2.40
C LEU A 101 17.69 13.32 -2.34
N GLN A 102 18.60 12.37 -2.54
CA GLN A 102 20.03 12.66 -2.58
C GLN A 102 20.36 13.58 -3.75
N ASP A 103 19.84 13.28 -4.93
CA ASP A 103 20.05 14.06 -6.15
C ASP A 103 19.46 15.47 -6.06
N ALA A 104 18.28 15.62 -5.47
CA ALA A 104 17.64 16.91 -5.20
C ALA A 104 18.27 17.72 -4.05
N GLY A 105 19.28 17.16 -3.34
CA GLY A 105 19.88 17.79 -2.16
C GLY A 105 18.89 17.97 -0.99
N MET A 106 18.00 16.99 -0.79
CA MET A 106 16.87 17.00 0.15
C MET A 106 16.92 15.86 1.18
N ASN A 107 18.12 15.47 1.60
CA ASN A 107 18.31 14.37 2.55
C ASN A 107 17.61 14.59 3.90
N ASP A 108 17.39 15.84 4.30
CA ASP A 108 16.67 16.22 5.52
C ASP A 108 15.14 16.00 5.44
N ALA A 109 14.60 15.82 4.23
CA ALA A 109 13.20 15.51 3.97
C ALA A 109 12.90 14.02 3.87
N THR A 110 13.89 13.15 4.14
CA THR A 110 13.75 11.68 4.04
C THR A 110 12.58 11.17 4.85
N GLN A 111 12.51 11.47 6.15
CA GLN A 111 11.45 10.93 7.01
C GLN A 111 10.05 11.38 6.58
N LEU A 112 9.92 12.63 6.14
CA LEU A 112 8.68 13.19 5.62
C LEU A 112 8.25 12.46 4.34
N THR A 113 9.16 12.36 3.37
CA THR A 113 8.89 11.75 2.06
C THR A 113 8.54 10.28 2.18
N TRP A 114 9.24 9.52 3.03
CA TRP A 114 8.91 8.13 3.31
C TRP A 114 7.53 8.00 3.97
N GLY A 115 7.14 8.96 4.82
CA GLY A 115 5.81 9.00 5.40
C GLY A 115 4.71 9.19 4.36
N LEU A 116 4.89 10.16 3.47
CA LEU A 116 3.99 10.39 2.35
C LEU A 116 3.85 9.11 1.49
N VAL A 117 4.97 8.46 1.16
CA VAL A 117 4.96 7.21 0.39
C VAL A 117 4.18 6.10 1.10
N ASN A 118 4.34 5.94 2.42
CA ASN A 118 3.56 4.95 3.17
C ASN A 118 2.06 5.23 3.08
N ASP A 119 1.66 6.50 3.15
CA ASP A 119 0.26 6.90 3.06
C ASP A 119 -0.32 6.69 1.65
N THR A 120 0.48 6.72 0.59
CA THR A 120 0.00 6.40 -0.78
C THR A 120 -0.57 4.98 -0.93
N TYR A 121 -0.18 4.03 -0.07
CA TYR A 121 -0.77 2.68 -0.08
C TYR A 121 -2.20 2.63 0.46
N LYS A 122 -2.68 3.71 1.07
CA LYS A 122 -4.10 3.90 1.44
C LYS A 122 -4.95 4.35 0.24
N MET A 123 -4.30 4.75 -0.86
CA MET A 123 -4.91 5.22 -2.10
C MET A 123 -4.73 4.21 -3.24
N ASP A 124 -5.32 4.46 -4.41
CA ASP A 124 -5.21 3.60 -5.59
C ASP A 124 -3.97 3.89 -6.45
N LEU A 125 -3.12 4.83 -6.01
CA LEU A 125 -1.95 5.31 -6.76
C LEU A 125 -1.04 4.18 -7.27
N ILE A 126 -0.78 3.15 -6.46
CA ILE A 126 0.06 2.01 -6.84
C ILE A 126 -0.51 1.16 -7.99
N LEU A 127 -1.80 1.29 -8.28
CA LEU A 127 -2.48 0.62 -9.40
C LEU A 127 -2.48 1.48 -10.67
N ILE A 128 -2.44 2.80 -10.52
CA ILE A 128 -2.70 3.77 -11.60
C ILE A 128 -1.39 4.37 -12.12
N HIS A 129 -0.40 4.58 -11.25
CA HIS A 129 0.82 5.30 -11.58
C HIS A 129 2.08 4.45 -11.41
N PRO A 130 3.10 4.66 -12.28
CA PRO A 130 4.43 4.09 -12.08
C PRO A 130 5.04 4.52 -10.72
N PRO A 131 5.75 3.63 -10.02
CA PRO A 131 6.27 3.91 -8.68
C PRO A 131 7.21 5.12 -8.58
N HIS A 132 7.96 5.43 -9.64
CA HIS A 132 8.85 6.59 -9.67
C HIS A 132 8.08 7.92 -9.71
N LEU A 133 6.92 7.97 -10.36
CA LEU A 133 6.07 9.18 -10.38
C LEU A 133 5.43 9.42 -9.01
N ILE A 134 5.03 8.35 -8.32
CA ILE A 134 4.53 8.43 -6.93
C ILE A 134 5.65 8.96 -6.02
N ALA A 135 6.88 8.46 -6.15
CA ALA A 135 8.02 8.95 -5.39
C ALA A 135 8.31 10.43 -5.66
N LEU A 136 8.28 10.87 -6.93
CA LEU A 136 8.44 12.26 -7.32
C LEU A 136 7.34 13.17 -6.76
N ALA A 137 6.09 12.71 -6.77
CA ALA A 137 4.97 13.46 -6.19
C ALA A 137 5.13 13.63 -4.67
N CYS A 138 5.54 12.58 -3.95
CA CYS A 138 5.86 12.69 -2.53
C CYS A 138 7.04 13.65 -2.26
N LEU A 139 8.08 13.61 -3.09
CA LEU A 139 9.21 14.54 -2.99
C LEU A 139 8.78 15.99 -3.27
N TYR A 140 7.91 16.20 -4.27
CA TYR A 140 7.35 17.50 -4.61
C TYR A 140 6.54 18.10 -3.45
N ILE A 141 5.69 17.31 -2.79
CA ILE A 141 4.99 17.76 -1.59
C ILE A 141 6.00 18.11 -0.48
N ALA A 142 7.00 17.26 -0.27
CA ALA A 142 8.01 17.48 0.75
C ALA A 142 8.86 18.74 0.48
N SER A 143 9.13 19.08 -0.78
CA SER A 143 9.90 20.28 -1.15
C SER A 143 9.12 21.55 -0.89
N VAL A 144 7.83 21.56 -1.23
CA VAL A 144 6.93 22.67 -0.91
C VAL A 144 6.83 22.86 0.61
N GLN A 145 6.66 21.78 1.39
CA GLN A 145 6.55 21.88 2.85
C GLN A 145 7.85 22.36 3.54
N LYS A 146 8.99 22.19 2.87
CA LYS A 146 10.32 22.60 3.36
C LYS A 146 10.75 23.97 2.84
N ASP A 147 9.91 24.65 2.06
CA ASP A 147 10.25 25.88 1.34
C ASP A 147 11.55 25.74 0.52
N LYS A 148 11.78 24.54 -0.05
CA LYS A 148 12.99 24.24 -0.82
C LYS A 148 12.82 24.70 -2.26
N GLU A 149 13.71 25.57 -2.72
CA GLU A 149 13.79 25.95 -4.13
C GLU A 149 14.53 24.85 -4.91
N ASN A 150 13.79 24.03 -5.64
CA ASN A 150 14.30 22.92 -6.46
C ASN A 150 13.68 22.88 -7.87
N THR A 151 13.13 24.00 -8.35
CA THR A 151 12.52 24.14 -9.67
C THR A 151 13.47 23.72 -10.79
N ALA A 152 14.72 24.21 -10.77
CA ALA A 152 15.72 23.85 -11.77
C ALA A 152 16.00 22.34 -11.80
N TRP A 153 16.08 21.69 -10.64
CA TRP A 153 16.26 20.24 -10.55
C TRP A 153 15.07 19.48 -11.15
N PHE A 154 13.83 19.94 -10.90
CA PHE A 154 12.64 19.35 -11.52
C PHE A 154 12.60 19.55 -13.04
N GLU A 155 13.08 20.68 -13.56
CA GLU A 155 13.14 20.97 -15.01
C GLU A 155 14.15 20.08 -15.75
N GLU A 156 15.21 19.63 -15.07
CA GLU A 156 16.19 18.68 -15.62
C GLU A 156 15.62 17.26 -15.77
N LEU A 157 14.55 16.92 -15.04
CA LEU A 157 13.91 15.63 -15.13
C LEU A 157 13.11 15.52 -16.44
N ARG A 158 13.32 14.41 -17.17
CA ARG A 158 12.54 14.08 -18.37
C ARG A 158 11.18 13.45 -18.02
N VAL A 159 10.40 14.16 -17.21
CA VAL A 159 9.09 13.72 -16.70
C VAL A 159 8.06 14.83 -16.90
N ASP A 160 6.83 14.46 -17.23
CA ASP A 160 5.73 15.43 -17.29
C ASP A 160 5.34 15.88 -15.88
N MET A 161 5.71 17.11 -15.53
CA MET A 161 5.43 17.70 -14.23
C MET A 161 3.94 17.94 -13.97
N ASN A 162 3.09 17.98 -15.01
CA ASN A 162 1.64 18.02 -14.82
C ASN A 162 1.14 16.71 -14.19
N VAL A 163 1.70 15.56 -14.59
CA VAL A 163 1.36 14.26 -14.01
C VAL A 163 1.82 14.21 -12.55
N VAL A 164 3.04 14.66 -12.25
CA VAL A 164 3.57 14.71 -10.88
C VAL A 164 2.69 15.60 -10.00
N LYS A 165 2.31 16.78 -10.49
CA LYS A 165 1.42 17.71 -9.80
C LYS A 165 0.03 17.09 -9.54
N ASN A 166 -0.55 16.40 -10.52
CA ASN A 166 -1.85 15.75 -10.37
C ASN A 166 -1.82 14.67 -9.29
N ILE A 167 -0.79 13.83 -9.27
CA ILE A 167 -0.60 12.81 -8.22
C ILE A 167 -0.42 13.49 -6.86
N ALA A 168 0.35 14.58 -6.78
CA ALA A 168 0.55 15.32 -5.54
C ALA A 168 -0.77 15.92 -5.02
N MET A 169 -1.60 16.47 -5.89
CA MET A 169 -2.92 16.97 -5.52
C MET A 169 -3.82 15.84 -5.00
N GLU A 170 -3.84 14.67 -5.65
CA GLU A 170 -4.61 13.51 -5.16
C GLU A 170 -4.16 13.06 -3.77
N ILE A 171 -2.85 13.08 -3.49
CA ILE A 171 -2.31 12.79 -2.14
C ILE A 171 -2.80 13.82 -1.11
N LEU A 172 -2.81 15.11 -1.47
CA LEU A 172 -3.26 16.18 -0.58
C LEU A 172 -4.77 16.10 -0.32
N ASP A 173 -5.58 15.88 -1.36
CA ASP A 173 -7.03 15.69 -1.26
C ASP A 173 -7.39 14.48 -0.40
N PHE A 174 -6.57 13.43 -0.43
CA PHE A 174 -6.69 12.31 0.49
C PHE A 174 -6.53 12.73 1.95
N TYR A 175 -5.57 13.60 2.29
CA TYR A 175 -5.39 14.04 3.68
C TYR A 175 -6.59 14.84 4.23
N ASP A 176 -7.30 15.57 3.38
CA ASP A 176 -8.50 16.29 3.77
C ASP A 176 -9.70 15.36 3.94
N SER A 177 -9.87 14.39 3.04
CA SER A 177 -10.99 13.44 3.07
C SER A 177 -10.81 12.30 4.09
N HIS A 178 -9.57 11.86 4.35
CA HIS A 178 -9.27 10.71 5.21
C HIS A 178 -9.70 10.92 6.66
N LYS A 179 -9.73 12.18 7.13
CA LYS A 179 -10.23 12.55 8.46
C LYS A 179 -11.69 12.13 8.70
N LEU A 180 -12.45 11.86 7.63
CA LEU A 180 -13.84 11.43 7.69
C LEU A 180 -14.01 9.91 7.85
N ILE A 181 -12.94 9.11 7.67
CA ILE A 181 -12.99 7.64 7.75
C ILE A 181 -12.71 7.21 9.20
N THR A 182 -13.76 7.00 9.97
CA THR A 182 -13.67 6.49 11.35
C THR A 182 -13.78 4.97 11.40
N GLU A 183 -13.24 4.35 12.45
CA GLU A 183 -13.35 2.90 12.67
C GLU A 183 -14.82 2.45 12.70
N ASP A 184 -15.72 3.23 13.30
CA ASP A 184 -17.16 2.94 13.32
C ASP A 184 -17.75 2.84 11.91
N ARG A 185 -17.35 3.74 11.01
CA ARG A 185 -17.79 3.69 9.60
C ARG A 185 -17.26 2.47 8.88
N VAL A 186 -16.00 2.10 9.13
CA VAL A 186 -15.40 0.88 8.58
C VAL A 186 -16.14 -0.36 9.09
N ASN A 187 -16.38 -0.46 10.39
CA ASN A 187 -17.12 -1.56 11.00
C ASN A 187 -18.55 -1.66 10.46
N ALA A 188 -19.24 -0.53 10.32
CA ALA A 188 -20.58 -0.47 9.73
C ALA A 188 -20.61 -0.82 8.24
N ALA A 189 -19.53 -0.56 7.49
CA ALA A 189 -19.40 -1.01 6.10
C ALA A 189 -19.11 -2.52 6.04
N MET A 190 -18.22 -3.01 6.89
CA MET A 190 -17.84 -4.43 6.97
C MET A 190 -19.00 -5.33 7.44
N SER A 191 -19.93 -4.81 8.26
CA SER A 191 -21.14 -5.55 8.66
C SER A 191 -22.13 -5.73 7.50
N LYS A 192 -22.18 -4.79 6.55
CA LYS A 192 -23.01 -4.91 5.34
C LYS A 192 -22.50 -5.97 4.35
N LEU A 193 -21.22 -6.36 4.46
CA LEU A 193 -20.64 -7.44 3.67
C LEU A 193 -21.01 -8.83 4.21
N ALA A 194 -21.35 -8.93 5.50
CA ALA A 194 -21.76 -10.19 6.10
C ALA A 194 -23.17 -10.55 5.63
N LYS A 195 -23.32 -11.74 5.04
CA LYS A 195 -24.62 -12.42 4.96
C LYS A 195 -25.01 -12.95 6.32
#